data_AF-A0A3P5XH93-F1
#
_entry.id   AF-A0A3P5XH93-F1
#
_cell.length_a   1.000
_cell.length_b   1.000
_cell.length_c   1.000
_cell.angle_alpha   90.00
_cell.angle_beta   90.00
_cell.angle_gamma   90.00
#
_symmetry.space_group_name_H-M   'P 1'
#
loop_
_entity.id
_entity.type
_entity.pdbx_description
1 polymer ?
#
loop_
_entity_poly.entity_id
_entity_poly.type
_entity_poly.pdbx_seq_one_letter_code
_entity_poly.pdbx_strand_id
1 'polypeptide(L)'
;MACRFVLPVVKKIKDENGMNAVFTYKKGNLRMNQASQLYWNEFWKGEEQPLSVSAWMFGGLPDELARLVVDGTKTATCSGHVFYELENEPLPTTEDYSIILNRNEQPVAIIKTVEVLLIPMNEVTEDFAEAEGEGPYEEWKSAHVKFFTSELQKLGLAFSEDMLLVCERFTLLDVKDEKRMLATTLKSYLGGKISILADECRQEMLLNIGSSDGHLRDKLIYQSFVKLIYSNQLNPNEIQSLLETVTGESYLFHRIGESGTDSVFTRSFSVLVIAAIIEYDVQNKIVSPAIIQHTAKQAIRYMMEEKDTRGFIPQKGWAHAIAHGADALDALAKHPFIQKEDINQILCAIKHSLFLQVDYLDEEEERLAIIIASLLEYQNVEEEVQLWIKELTEMVERSLYENKGSIDAYHVQRTVKNFLKSVYVMLNSKEIGENVNNDIFKVLEKWMYLR
;
A
#
# COMPACT_ATOMS: atom_id res chain seq x y z
N MET A 1 22.47 -7.11 -23.96
CA MET A 1 23.19 -6.32 -24.95
C MET A 1 22.32 -5.21 -25.46
N ALA A 2 22.68 -4.00 -25.07
CA ALA A 2 21.83 -2.83 -25.01
C ALA A 2 21.55 -2.11 -26.32
N CYS A 3 21.18 -2.82 -27.38
CA CYS A 3 20.64 -2.10 -28.53
C CYS A 3 19.19 -1.69 -28.25
N ARG A 4 18.88 -0.40 -28.49
CA ARG A 4 17.51 0.03 -28.76
C ARG A 4 17.01 -0.82 -29.93
N PHE A 5 16.02 -1.66 -29.67
CA PHE A 5 15.49 -2.56 -30.69
C PHE A 5 14.62 -1.78 -31.68
N VAL A 6 15.13 -1.61 -32.90
CA VAL A 6 14.34 -1.28 -34.09
C VAL A 6 14.09 -2.61 -34.81
N LEU A 7 13.20 -3.46 -34.30
CA LEU A 7 12.92 -4.76 -34.94
C LEU A 7 11.65 -4.71 -35.79
N PRO A 8 11.65 -5.35 -36.98
CA PRO A 8 10.45 -5.70 -37.71
C PRO A 8 9.61 -6.69 -36.91
N VAL A 9 8.34 -6.37 -36.66
CA VAL A 9 7.36 -7.41 -36.32
C VAL A 9 7.02 -8.18 -37.60
N VAL A 10 7.79 -9.22 -37.91
CA VAL A 10 7.33 -10.29 -38.83
C VAL A 10 7.25 -11.61 -38.07
N LYS A 11 6.17 -11.78 -37.29
CA LYS A 11 5.66 -13.12 -36.98
C LYS A 11 4.68 -13.52 -38.09
N LYS A 12 5.13 -14.35 -39.03
CA LYS A 12 4.21 -15.24 -39.76
C LYS A 12 4.17 -16.57 -39.00
N ILE A 13 3.15 -16.76 -38.17
CA ILE A 13 2.76 -18.09 -37.68
C ILE A 13 1.49 -18.46 -38.44
N LYS A 14 1.54 -19.56 -39.19
CA LYS A 14 0.33 -20.24 -39.68
C LYS A 14 0.03 -21.34 -38.67
N ASP A 15 -1.19 -21.36 -38.14
CA ASP A 15 -1.79 -22.57 -37.57
C ASP A 15 -3.08 -22.93 -38.34
N GLU A 16 -3.56 -24.15 -38.09
CA GLU A 16 -4.37 -24.94 -39.02
C GLU A 16 -5.88 -24.66 -38.95
N ASN A 17 -6.36 -23.64 -38.20
CA ASN A 17 -7.79 -23.53 -37.86
C ASN A 17 -8.49 -22.21 -38.18
N GLY A 18 -8.09 -21.48 -39.23
CA GLY A 18 -9.01 -20.60 -39.98
C GLY A 18 -9.99 -19.74 -39.18
N MET A 19 -9.51 -18.80 -38.37
CA MET A 19 -10.23 -17.57 -37.99
C MET A 19 -9.23 -16.42 -37.85
N ASN A 20 -9.27 -15.48 -38.78
CA ASN A 20 -8.40 -14.31 -38.80
C ASN A 20 -8.99 -13.20 -37.91
N ALA A 21 -8.62 -13.15 -36.63
CA ALA A 21 -8.50 -11.90 -35.89
C ALA A 21 -7.07 -11.38 -36.10
N VAL A 22 -6.86 -10.66 -37.21
CA VAL A 22 -5.56 -10.08 -37.56
C VAL A 22 -5.42 -8.78 -36.80
N PHE A 23 -4.64 -8.77 -35.71
CA PHE A 23 -4.11 -7.52 -35.16
C PHE A 23 -2.92 -7.08 -36.02
N THR A 24 -3.21 -6.39 -37.13
CA THR A 24 -2.22 -5.68 -37.93
C THR A 24 -1.77 -4.42 -37.19
N TYR A 25 -0.51 -4.37 -36.76
CA TYR A 25 0.14 -3.12 -36.35
C TYR A 25 0.76 -2.46 -37.58
N LYS A 26 0.17 -1.33 -37.98
CA LYS A 26 0.76 -0.42 -38.98
C LYS A 26 0.30 1.01 -38.73
N LYS A 27 1.28 1.91 -38.64
CA LYS A 27 1.22 3.37 -38.85
C LYS A 27 0.33 4.18 -37.90
N GLY A 28 0.98 4.94 -37.01
CA GLY A 28 0.38 5.95 -36.14
C GLY A 28 0.09 5.41 -34.74
N ASN A 29 0.81 5.95 -33.74
CA ASN A 29 0.69 5.61 -32.32
C ASN A 29 0.98 4.14 -31.97
N LEU A 30 2.25 3.81 -31.73
CA LEU A 30 2.59 2.81 -30.71
C LEU A 30 1.87 3.23 -29.43
N ARG A 31 0.77 2.56 -29.09
CA ARG A 31 0.10 2.77 -27.79
C ARG A 31 1.04 2.23 -26.74
N MET A 32 1.84 3.14 -26.18
CA MET A 32 2.50 3.00 -24.89
C MET A 32 1.55 2.25 -23.93
N ASN A 33 2.05 1.22 -23.24
CA ASN A 33 1.22 0.46 -22.32
C ASN A 33 0.67 1.37 -21.20
N GLN A 34 -0.45 0.96 -20.59
CA GLN A 34 -1.16 1.80 -19.63
C GLN A 34 -0.27 2.23 -18.45
N ALA A 35 0.59 1.34 -17.95
CA ALA A 35 1.52 1.64 -16.86
C ALA A 35 2.52 2.74 -17.24
N SER A 36 3.07 2.67 -18.46
CA SER A 36 4.00 3.67 -18.99
C SER A 36 3.31 5.00 -19.24
N GLN A 37 2.06 4.98 -19.71
CA GLN A 37 1.28 6.21 -19.89
C GLN A 37 0.95 6.89 -18.57
N LEU A 38 0.61 6.12 -17.53
CA LEU A 38 0.43 6.66 -16.18
C LEU A 38 1.73 7.24 -15.65
N TYR A 39 2.86 6.54 -15.80
CA TYR A 39 4.15 7.01 -15.33
C TYR A 39 4.59 8.30 -16.03
N TRP A 40 4.44 8.37 -17.36
CA TRP A 40 4.72 9.58 -18.13
C TRP A 40 3.89 10.78 -17.69
N ASN A 41 2.57 10.57 -17.51
CA ASN A 41 1.68 11.63 -17.05
C ASN A 41 1.98 12.07 -15.62
N GLU A 42 2.41 11.13 -14.76
CA GLU A 42 2.83 11.46 -13.39
C GLU A 42 4.08 12.33 -13.40
N PHE A 43 5.12 11.95 -14.16
CA PHE A 43 6.38 12.70 -14.22
C PHE A 43 6.15 14.18 -14.57
N TRP A 44 5.28 14.45 -15.54
CA TRP A 44 4.96 15.81 -15.96
C TRP A 44 3.92 16.51 -15.10
N LYS A 45 3.19 15.82 -14.21
CA LYS A 45 2.20 16.41 -13.27
C LYS A 45 1.17 17.38 -13.89
N GLY A 46 0.90 17.27 -15.20
CA GLY A 46 0.02 18.18 -15.94
C GLY A 46 0.68 19.41 -16.55
N GLU A 47 2.01 19.50 -16.52
CA GLU A 47 2.81 20.44 -17.31
C GLU A 47 2.79 20.09 -18.81
N GLU A 48 3.31 20.99 -19.65
CA GLU A 48 3.37 20.81 -21.10
C GLU A 48 4.28 19.64 -21.46
N GLN A 49 3.68 18.58 -21.99
CA GLN A 49 4.39 17.36 -22.35
C GLN A 49 5.04 17.50 -23.74
N PRO A 50 6.24 16.93 -23.94
CA PRO A 50 6.80 16.71 -25.27
C PRO A 50 5.83 16.00 -26.21
N LEU A 51 5.89 16.33 -27.50
CA LEU A 51 4.98 15.81 -28.53
C LEU A 51 5.01 14.28 -28.68
N SER A 52 6.14 13.65 -28.35
CA SER A 52 6.31 12.21 -28.44
C SER A 52 7.21 11.67 -27.35
N VAL A 53 6.84 10.51 -26.83
CA VAL A 53 7.65 9.66 -25.96
C VAL A 53 7.61 8.24 -26.50
N SER A 54 8.73 7.54 -26.44
CA SER A 54 8.80 6.13 -26.77
C SER A 54 8.94 5.28 -25.50
N ALA A 55 8.39 4.07 -25.47
CA ALA A 55 8.55 3.14 -24.36
C ALA A 55 9.14 1.84 -24.89
N TRP A 56 10.31 1.45 -24.39
CA TRP A 56 11.07 0.30 -24.90
C TRP A 56 11.98 -0.29 -23.83
N MET A 57 12.41 -1.54 -24.04
CA MET A 57 13.35 -2.25 -23.19
C MET A 57 14.68 -2.46 -23.93
N PHE A 58 15.79 -2.50 -23.19
CA PHE A 58 17.08 -2.83 -23.78
C PHE A 58 17.13 -4.28 -24.27
N GLY A 59 17.87 -4.52 -25.36
CA GLY A 59 18.08 -5.88 -25.89
C GLY A 59 18.86 -6.82 -24.96
N GLY A 60 18.64 -8.12 -25.13
CA GLY A 60 19.39 -9.20 -24.46
C GLY A 60 19.09 -9.36 -22.97
N LEU A 61 19.50 -8.39 -22.13
CA LEU A 61 19.35 -8.43 -20.66
C LEU A 61 18.57 -7.19 -20.16
N PRO A 62 17.26 -7.08 -20.46
CA PRO A 62 16.45 -5.89 -20.17
C PRO A 62 16.57 -5.39 -18.73
N ASP A 63 16.45 -6.29 -17.75
CA ASP A 63 16.39 -5.92 -16.33
C ASP A 63 17.74 -5.41 -15.81
N GLU A 64 18.84 -6.05 -16.21
CA GLU A 64 20.19 -5.68 -15.78
C GLU A 64 20.59 -4.33 -16.36
N LEU A 65 20.27 -4.09 -17.64
CA LEU A 65 20.59 -2.84 -18.33
C LEU A 65 19.70 -1.69 -17.86
N ALA A 66 18.42 -1.95 -17.63
CA ALA A 66 17.52 -1.03 -16.96
C ALA A 66 18.07 -0.61 -15.58
N ARG A 67 18.59 -1.56 -14.80
CA ARG A 67 19.20 -1.27 -13.50
C ARG A 67 20.44 -0.38 -13.64
N LEU A 68 21.30 -0.62 -14.63
CA LEU A 68 22.46 0.25 -14.86
C LEU A 68 22.06 1.69 -15.21
N VAL A 69 20.93 1.88 -15.91
CA VAL A 69 20.38 3.22 -16.16
C VAL A 69 19.88 3.86 -14.86
N VAL A 70 19.12 3.13 -14.05
CA VAL A 70 18.62 3.61 -12.74
C VAL A 70 19.77 3.96 -11.78
N ASP A 71 20.85 3.18 -11.79
CA ASP A 71 22.04 3.40 -10.98
C ASP A 71 22.91 4.57 -11.52
N GLY A 72 22.61 5.10 -12.70
CA GLY A 72 23.36 6.17 -13.36
C GLY A 72 24.66 5.73 -14.04
N THR A 73 24.97 4.43 -14.03
CA THR A 73 26.17 3.86 -14.66
C THR A 73 26.05 3.88 -16.19
N LYS A 74 24.88 3.48 -16.73
CA LYS A 74 24.63 3.46 -18.16
C LYS A 74 23.97 4.77 -18.59
N THR A 75 24.69 5.53 -19.41
CA THR A 75 24.28 6.84 -19.96
C THR A 75 24.37 6.90 -21.48
N ALA A 76 24.69 5.78 -22.13
CA ALA A 76 24.73 5.65 -23.58
C ALA A 76 24.14 4.30 -24.06
N THR A 77 23.72 4.27 -25.33
CA THR A 77 23.24 3.08 -26.04
C THR A 77 23.58 3.21 -27.52
N CYS A 78 23.80 2.09 -28.20
CA CYS A 78 23.98 2.09 -29.65
C CYS A 78 23.01 1.13 -30.36
N SER A 79 22.66 1.44 -31.60
CA SER A 79 21.83 0.58 -32.46
C SER A 79 22.35 0.59 -33.90
N GLY A 80 22.03 -0.43 -34.70
CA GLY A 80 22.51 -0.49 -36.08
C GLY A 80 21.75 0.46 -36.99
N HIS A 81 22.44 1.37 -37.69
CA HIS A 81 21.83 2.32 -38.64
C HIS A 81 20.96 1.62 -39.70
N VAL A 82 21.43 0.46 -40.17
CA VAL A 82 20.72 -0.38 -41.15
C VAL A 82 19.30 -0.76 -40.71
N PHE A 83 19.02 -0.88 -39.41
CA PHE A 83 17.68 -1.22 -38.94
C PHE A 83 16.68 -0.07 -39.14
N TYR A 84 17.14 1.18 -39.01
CA TYR A 84 16.30 2.36 -39.30
C TYR A 84 15.98 2.46 -40.80
N GLU A 85 16.95 2.15 -41.66
CA GLU A 85 16.75 2.15 -43.11
C GLU A 85 15.74 1.08 -43.55
N LEU A 86 15.85 -0.14 -42.99
CA LEU A 86 14.97 -1.25 -43.31
C LEU A 86 13.54 -1.03 -42.85
N GLU A 87 13.35 -0.48 -41.65
CA GLU A 87 12.02 -0.21 -41.08
C GLU A 87 11.43 1.14 -41.50
N ASN A 88 12.22 1.97 -42.21
CA ASN A 88 11.88 3.34 -42.57
C ASN A 88 11.44 4.16 -41.33
N GLU A 89 12.22 4.03 -40.26
CA GLU A 89 12.07 4.79 -39.02
C GLU A 89 13.02 5.98 -38.97
N PRO A 90 12.60 7.14 -38.43
CA PRO A 90 13.50 8.27 -38.24
C PRO A 90 14.59 7.94 -37.21
N LEU A 91 15.78 8.50 -37.43
CA LEU A 91 16.84 8.45 -36.43
C LEU A 91 16.42 9.22 -35.17
N PRO A 92 16.89 8.79 -33.99
CA PRO A 92 16.66 9.53 -32.76
C PRO A 92 17.23 10.94 -32.83
N THR A 93 16.66 11.82 -32.03
CA THR A 93 17.06 13.22 -31.90
C THR A 93 17.19 13.62 -30.43
N THR A 94 17.83 14.76 -30.18
CA THR A 94 17.96 15.34 -28.83
C THR A 94 16.64 15.84 -28.24
N GLU A 95 15.56 15.84 -29.03
CA GLU A 95 14.21 16.14 -28.58
C GLU A 95 13.47 14.91 -28.04
N ASP A 96 14.05 13.72 -28.20
CA ASP A 96 13.40 12.46 -27.84
C ASP A 96 13.50 12.14 -26.35
N TYR A 97 12.36 11.73 -25.82
CA TYR A 97 12.23 11.15 -24.49
C TYR A 97 11.89 9.67 -24.61
N SER A 98 12.44 8.87 -23.70
CA SER A 98 12.19 7.43 -23.65
C SER A 98 11.85 6.96 -22.24
N ILE A 99 10.87 6.08 -22.14
CA ILE A 99 10.56 5.31 -20.94
C ILE A 99 11.24 3.95 -21.08
N ILE A 100 12.15 3.66 -20.16
CA ILE A 100 12.82 2.36 -20.10
C ILE A 100 11.88 1.36 -19.42
N LEU A 101 11.73 0.19 -20.03
CA LEU A 101 10.93 -0.92 -19.54
C LEU A 101 11.83 -2.08 -19.08
N ASN A 102 11.36 -2.85 -18.10
CA ASN A 102 11.94 -4.15 -17.75
C ASN A 102 11.41 -5.26 -18.67
N ARG A 103 11.86 -6.51 -18.45
CA ARG A 103 11.46 -7.69 -19.26
C ARG A 103 9.97 -8.01 -19.21
N ASN A 104 9.26 -7.53 -18.18
CA ASN A 104 7.82 -7.72 -17.99
C ASN A 104 7.02 -6.52 -18.54
N GLU A 105 7.66 -5.67 -19.37
CA GLU A 105 7.11 -4.45 -19.93
C GLU A 105 6.67 -3.41 -18.88
N GLN A 106 7.17 -3.49 -17.65
CA GLN A 106 6.88 -2.49 -16.62
C GLN A 106 7.87 -1.32 -16.74
N PRO A 107 7.40 -0.07 -16.69
CA PRO A 107 8.27 1.09 -16.72
C PRO A 107 9.17 1.16 -15.49
N VAL A 108 10.41 1.62 -15.67
CA VAL A 108 11.40 1.76 -14.59
C VAL A 108 12.05 3.15 -14.51
N ALA A 109 12.23 3.83 -15.64
CA ALA A 109 12.93 5.11 -15.70
C ALA A 109 12.49 5.94 -16.91
N ILE A 110 12.68 7.26 -16.83
CA ILE A 110 12.55 8.19 -17.95
C ILE A 110 13.93 8.75 -18.26
N ILE A 111 14.33 8.69 -19.53
CA ILE A 111 15.57 9.26 -20.04
C ILE A 111 15.26 10.28 -21.14
N LYS A 112 16.20 11.20 -21.35
CA LYS A 112 16.21 12.12 -22.49
C LYS A 112 17.51 11.97 -23.27
N THR A 113 17.41 11.80 -24.58
CA THR A 113 18.57 11.78 -25.47
C THR A 113 19.18 13.18 -25.53
N VAL A 114 20.50 13.27 -25.35
CA VAL A 114 21.24 14.54 -25.35
C VAL A 114 22.29 14.62 -26.45
N GLU A 115 22.66 13.49 -27.05
CA GLU A 115 23.58 13.43 -28.19
C GLU A 115 23.21 12.23 -29.07
N VAL A 116 23.30 12.40 -30.38
CA VAL A 116 23.16 11.33 -31.37
C VAL A 116 24.28 11.46 -32.39
N LEU A 117 25.08 10.40 -32.54
CA LEU A 117 26.18 10.31 -33.48
C LEU A 117 26.04 9.06 -34.36
N LEU A 118 26.44 9.18 -35.62
CA LEU A 118 26.61 8.05 -36.53
C LEU A 118 28.09 7.71 -36.61
N ILE A 119 28.48 6.58 -36.02
CA ILE A 119 29.89 6.18 -35.88
C ILE A 119 30.05 4.75 -36.41
N PRO A 120 31.05 4.47 -37.27
CA PRO A 120 31.41 3.10 -37.62
C PRO A 120 31.75 2.28 -36.36
N MET A 121 31.33 1.02 -36.30
CA MET A 121 31.52 0.19 -35.10
C MET A 121 32.99 0.08 -34.66
N ASN A 122 33.92 0.02 -35.60
CA ASN A 122 35.37 0.00 -35.34
C ASN A 122 35.96 1.34 -34.90
N GLU A 123 35.20 2.44 -34.97
CA GLU A 123 35.60 3.78 -34.54
C GLU A 123 34.95 4.21 -33.21
N VAL A 124 34.11 3.35 -32.61
CA VAL A 124 33.55 3.62 -31.27
C VAL A 124 34.67 3.70 -30.24
N THR A 125 34.65 4.75 -29.44
CA THR A 125 35.68 5.05 -28.44
C THR A 125 35.48 4.26 -27.15
N GLU A 126 36.56 4.09 -26.40
CA GLU A 126 36.51 3.52 -25.04
C GLU A 126 35.60 4.35 -24.12
N ASP A 127 35.65 5.67 -24.22
CA ASP A 127 34.77 6.61 -23.49
C ASP A 127 33.27 6.35 -23.77
N PHE A 128 32.89 5.98 -25.00
CA PHE A 128 31.51 5.61 -25.30
C PHE A 128 31.15 4.24 -24.70
N ALA A 129 32.05 3.26 -24.80
CA ALA A 129 31.85 1.93 -24.22
C ALA A 129 31.72 1.99 -22.68
N GLU A 130 32.52 2.84 -22.02
CA GLU A 130 32.40 3.11 -20.59
C GLU A 130 31.04 3.75 -20.25
N ALA A 131 30.57 4.69 -21.07
CA ALA A 131 29.26 5.30 -20.89
C ALA A 131 28.09 4.32 -21.12
N GLU A 132 28.29 3.25 -21.90
CA GLU A 132 27.32 2.16 -21.99
C GLU A 132 27.28 1.29 -20.73
N GLY A 133 28.30 1.35 -19.86
CA GLY A 133 28.32 0.73 -18.55
C GLY A 133 28.36 -0.81 -18.55
N GLU A 134 28.62 -1.44 -19.69
CA GLU A 134 28.56 -2.90 -19.92
C GLU A 134 29.91 -3.62 -19.74
N GLY A 135 30.86 -2.97 -19.08
CA GLY A 135 32.21 -3.49 -18.85
C GLY A 135 33.28 -2.80 -19.71
N PRO A 136 34.54 -3.27 -19.65
CA PRO A 136 35.65 -2.71 -20.42
C PRO A 136 35.44 -2.78 -21.95
N TYR A 137 36.13 -1.93 -22.71
CA TYR A 137 35.98 -1.81 -24.16
C TYR A 137 36.04 -3.14 -24.94
N GLU A 138 36.98 -4.03 -24.61
CA GLU A 138 37.12 -5.32 -25.30
C GLU A 138 35.93 -6.26 -25.05
N GLU A 139 35.35 -6.21 -23.85
CA GLU A 139 34.14 -6.96 -23.51
C GLU A 139 32.93 -6.36 -24.21
N TRP A 140 32.80 -5.03 -24.18
CA TRP A 140 31.80 -4.27 -24.91
C TRP A 140 31.83 -4.61 -26.40
N LYS A 141 33.01 -4.58 -27.03
CA LYS A 141 33.19 -4.87 -28.46
C LYS A 141 32.84 -6.32 -28.77
N SER A 142 33.39 -7.28 -28.02
CA SER A 142 33.11 -8.71 -28.23
C SER A 142 31.62 -9.02 -28.13
N ALA A 143 30.95 -8.42 -27.16
CA ALA A 143 29.52 -8.60 -26.98
C ALA A 143 28.76 -7.97 -28.16
N HIS A 144 29.04 -6.71 -28.53
CA HIS A 144 28.31 -6.01 -29.60
C HIS A 144 28.46 -6.70 -30.95
N VAL A 145 29.66 -7.24 -31.26
CA VAL A 145 29.88 -8.03 -32.48
C VAL A 145 28.97 -9.25 -32.50
N LYS A 146 28.88 -9.98 -31.38
CA LYS A 146 27.99 -11.16 -31.28
C LYS A 146 26.52 -10.79 -31.46
N PHE A 147 26.08 -9.69 -30.83
CA PHE A 147 24.71 -9.23 -30.93
C PHE A 147 24.36 -8.81 -32.37
N PHE A 148 25.11 -7.89 -32.97
CA PHE A 148 24.82 -7.43 -34.33
C PHE A 148 24.96 -8.55 -35.36
N THR A 149 25.93 -9.46 -35.20
CA THR A 149 26.04 -10.66 -36.06
C THR A 149 24.76 -11.50 -36.01
N SER A 150 24.24 -11.75 -34.81
CA SER A 150 23.01 -12.52 -34.61
C SER A 150 21.79 -11.82 -35.23
N GLU A 151 21.61 -10.52 -34.98
CA GLU A 151 20.45 -9.77 -35.49
C GLU A 151 20.50 -9.59 -37.01
N LEU A 152 21.66 -9.28 -37.59
CA LEU A 152 21.84 -9.15 -39.04
C LEU A 152 21.62 -10.48 -39.76
N GLN A 153 22.08 -11.59 -39.17
CA GLN A 153 21.89 -12.92 -39.75
C GLN A 153 20.41 -13.29 -39.90
N LYS A 154 19.53 -12.86 -38.96
CA LYS A 154 18.07 -13.05 -39.07
C LYS A 154 17.47 -12.35 -40.29
N LEU A 155 18.12 -11.28 -40.75
CA LEU A 155 17.74 -10.50 -41.93
C LEU A 155 18.48 -10.94 -43.20
N GLY A 156 19.33 -11.97 -43.13
CA GLY A 156 20.15 -12.42 -44.24
C GLY A 156 21.32 -11.48 -44.58
N LEU A 157 21.71 -10.61 -43.66
CA LEU A 157 22.83 -9.68 -43.79
C LEU A 157 24.05 -10.21 -43.04
N ALA A 158 25.25 -9.83 -43.49
CA ALA A 158 26.51 -10.14 -42.81
C ALA A 158 26.97 -8.96 -41.95
N PHE A 159 27.57 -9.27 -40.81
CA PHE A 159 28.23 -8.29 -39.96
C PHE A 159 29.48 -7.73 -40.65
N SER A 160 29.73 -6.42 -40.47
CA SER A 160 30.95 -5.75 -40.90
C SER A 160 31.40 -4.78 -39.82
N GLU A 161 32.72 -4.67 -39.59
CA GLU A 161 33.27 -3.78 -38.56
C GLU A 161 33.10 -2.28 -38.87
N ASP A 162 32.87 -1.93 -40.14
CA ASP A 162 32.59 -0.56 -40.60
C ASP A 162 31.08 -0.24 -40.63
N MET A 163 30.22 -1.14 -40.13
CA MET A 163 28.78 -0.85 -40.05
C MET A 163 28.53 0.39 -39.19
N LEU A 164 27.67 1.29 -39.66
CA LEU A 164 27.30 2.49 -38.92
C LEU A 164 26.40 2.13 -37.73
N LEU A 165 26.79 2.61 -36.56
CA LEU A 165 26.00 2.60 -35.34
C LEU A 165 25.40 3.99 -35.12
N VAL A 166 24.13 4.01 -34.71
CA VAL A 166 23.47 5.16 -34.14
C VAL A 166 23.77 5.14 -32.65
N CYS A 167 24.71 5.96 -32.22
CA CYS A 167 25.18 6.09 -30.85
C CYS A 167 24.40 7.23 -30.17
N GLU A 168 23.60 6.91 -29.15
CA GLU A 168 22.85 7.85 -28.35
C GLU A 168 23.51 8.01 -26.97
N ARG A 169 23.76 9.25 -26.53
CA ARG A 169 23.95 9.55 -25.10
C ARG A 169 22.66 10.13 -24.54
N PHE A 170 22.35 9.80 -23.30
CA PHE A 170 21.14 10.23 -22.63
C PHE A 170 21.38 10.58 -21.16
N THR A 171 20.49 11.39 -20.61
CA THR A 171 20.43 11.70 -19.17
C THR A 171 19.21 11.05 -18.54
N LEU A 172 19.40 10.42 -17.38
CA LEU A 172 18.30 9.97 -16.52
C LEU A 172 17.54 11.19 -15.97
N LEU A 173 16.23 11.23 -16.19
CA LEU A 173 15.36 12.31 -15.69
C LEU A 173 14.57 11.90 -14.45
N ASP A 174 14.07 10.67 -14.42
CA ASP A 174 13.26 10.17 -13.29
C ASP A 174 13.34 8.66 -13.18
N VAL A 175 13.27 8.17 -11.93
CA VAL A 175 13.17 6.74 -11.60
C VAL A 175 11.77 6.50 -11.07
N LYS A 176 11.15 5.40 -11.52
CA LYS A 176 9.79 5.06 -11.13
C LYS A 176 9.79 4.68 -9.65
N ASP A 177 9.04 5.44 -8.87
CA ASP A 177 8.76 5.13 -7.47
C ASP A 177 7.35 4.54 -7.36
N GLU A 178 7.25 3.27 -6.98
CA GLU A 178 5.97 2.57 -6.85
C GLU A 178 5.04 3.24 -5.83
N LYS A 179 5.57 3.81 -4.73
CA LYS A 179 4.74 4.51 -3.74
C LYS A 179 4.18 5.81 -4.30
N ARG A 180 4.99 6.56 -5.05
CA ARG A 180 4.56 7.78 -5.76
C ARG A 180 3.48 7.45 -6.79
N MET A 181 3.66 6.36 -7.55
CA MET A 181 2.69 5.90 -8.54
C MET A 181 1.38 5.41 -7.93
N LEU A 182 1.45 4.66 -6.83
CA LEU A 182 0.29 4.26 -6.04
C LEU A 182 -0.46 5.49 -5.54
N ALA A 183 0.25 6.46 -4.94
CA ALA A 183 -0.35 7.70 -4.45
C ALA A 183 -1.11 8.46 -5.55
N THR A 184 -0.52 8.60 -6.73
CA THR A 184 -1.15 9.28 -7.88
C THR A 184 -2.40 8.55 -8.37
N THR A 185 -2.35 7.22 -8.45
CA THR A 185 -3.48 6.37 -8.83
C THR A 185 -4.63 6.52 -7.83
N LEU A 186 -4.34 6.42 -6.53
CA LEU A 186 -5.33 6.54 -5.47
C LEU A 186 -5.94 7.95 -5.39
N LYS A 187 -5.15 9.02 -5.59
CA LYS A 187 -5.66 10.39 -5.70
C LYS A 187 -6.67 10.52 -6.84
N SER A 188 -6.35 9.94 -7.99
CA SER A 188 -7.25 9.96 -9.16
C SER A 188 -8.52 9.14 -8.93
N TYR A 189 -8.41 8.01 -8.24
CA TYR A 189 -9.55 7.19 -7.85
C TYR A 189 -10.46 7.89 -6.84
N LEU A 190 -9.90 8.42 -5.75
CA LEU A 190 -10.65 9.17 -4.75
C LEU A 190 -11.31 10.41 -5.34
N GLY A 191 -10.61 11.11 -6.24
CA GLY A 191 -11.13 12.24 -7.02
C GLY A 191 -12.12 11.89 -8.14
N GLY A 192 -12.43 10.61 -8.34
CA GLY A 192 -13.45 10.15 -9.30
C GLY A 192 -13.01 10.14 -10.77
N LYS A 193 -11.73 10.44 -11.07
CA LYS A 193 -11.16 10.31 -12.43
C LYS A 193 -10.97 8.86 -12.84
N ILE A 194 -10.68 8.00 -11.87
CA ILE A 194 -10.67 6.54 -12.02
C ILE A 194 -11.90 6.01 -11.29
N SER A 195 -12.72 5.21 -11.98
CA SER A 195 -13.96 4.65 -11.43
C SER A 195 -13.76 3.31 -10.72
N ILE A 196 -12.86 2.47 -11.23
CA ILE A 196 -12.58 1.12 -10.75
C ILE A 196 -11.06 0.98 -10.57
N LEU A 197 -10.64 0.45 -9.42
CA LEU A 197 -9.23 0.12 -9.17
C LEU A 197 -8.92 -1.27 -9.72
N ALA A 198 -7.80 -1.39 -10.42
CA ALA A 198 -7.27 -2.67 -10.89
C ALA A 198 -6.74 -3.51 -9.72
N ASP A 199 -6.74 -4.83 -9.89
CA ASP A 199 -6.35 -5.81 -8.86
C ASP A 199 -4.93 -5.62 -8.37
N GLU A 200 -4.02 -5.28 -9.29
CA GLU A 200 -2.63 -4.98 -8.96
C GLU A 200 -2.53 -3.78 -8.02
N CYS A 201 -3.34 -2.73 -8.26
CA CYS A 201 -3.40 -1.57 -7.37
C CYS A 201 -3.99 -1.93 -6.00
N ARG A 202 -4.98 -2.82 -5.94
CA ARG A 202 -5.55 -3.32 -4.67
C ARG A 202 -4.49 -4.12 -3.89
N GLN A 203 -3.68 -4.91 -4.57
CA GLN A 203 -2.57 -5.65 -3.97
C GLN A 203 -1.47 -4.71 -3.45
N GLU A 204 -1.11 -3.68 -4.22
CA GLU A 204 -0.13 -2.66 -3.78
C GLU A 204 -0.62 -1.86 -2.57
N MET A 205 -1.93 -1.58 -2.49
CA MET A 205 -2.54 -0.99 -1.29
C MET A 205 -2.33 -1.87 -0.05
N LEU A 206 -2.53 -3.18 -0.16
CA LEU A 206 -2.29 -4.13 0.93
C LEU A 206 -0.81 -4.17 1.33
N LEU A 207 0.10 -4.25 0.36
CA LEU A 207 1.55 -4.25 0.62
C LEU A 207 2.02 -2.97 1.33
N ASN A 208 1.36 -1.84 1.09
CA ASN A 208 1.69 -0.55 1.66
C ASN A 208 0.73 -0.10 2.78
N ILE A 209 -0.12 -1.00 3.31
CA ILE A 209 -1.13 -0.67 4.34
C ILE A 209 -0.49 -0.06 5.59
N GLY A 210 0.74 -0.45 5.92
CA GLY A 210 1.54 0.07 7.02
C GLY A 210 2.63 1.08 6.62
N SER A 211 2.48 1.81 5.51
CA SER A 211 3.49 2.78 5.05
C SER A 211 3.83 3.81 6.13
N SER A 212 5.11 4.17 6.28
CA SER A 212 5.55 5.24 7.18
C SER A 212 5.17 6.65 6.69
N ASP A 213 4.81 6.80 5.41
CA ASP A 213 4.19 8.00 4.86
C ASP A 213 2.70 8.05 5.27
N GLY A 214 2.38 8.90 6.26
CA GLY A 214 1.02 9.06 6.76
C GLY A 214 0.03 9.67 5.78
N HIS A 215 0.48 10.41 4.75
CA HIS A 215 -0.45 10.87 3.72
C HIS A 215 -0.89 9.71 2.83
N LEU A 216 0.07 8.90 2.35
CA LEU A 216 -0.21 7.72 1.55
C LEU A 216 -1.08 6.72 2.32
N ARG A 217 -0.72 6.44 3.57
CA ARG A 217 -1.42 5.48 4.42
C ARG A 217 -2.84 5.93 4.77
N ASP A 218 -3.00 7.09 5.39
CA ASP A 218 -4.27 7.52 5.98
C ASP A 218 -5.22 8.13 4.95
N LYS A 219 -4.71 9.03 4.09
CA LYS A 219 -5.54 9.83 3.19
C LYS A 219 -5.80 9.16 1.86
N LEU A 220 -4.94 8.22 1.45
CA LEU A 220 -5.05 7.57 0.16
C LEU A 220 -5.44 6.10 0.31
N ILE A 221 -4.61 5.26 0.93
CA ILE A 221 -4.84 3.81 1.03
C ILE A 221 -6.10 3.51 1.84
N TYR A 222 -6.17 3.97 3.10
CA TYR A 222 -7.33 3.68 3.95
C TYR A 222 -8.63 4.23 3.36
N GLN A 223 -8.64 5.49 2.90
CA GLN A 223 -9.83 6.08 2.25
C GLN A 223 -10.24 5.32 0.98
N SER A 224 -9.28 4.76 0.24
CA SER A 224 -9.58 3.95 -0.93
C SER A 224 -10.19 2.60 -0.55
N PHE A 225 -9.75 1.96 0.54
CA PHE A 225 -10.43 0.78 1.09
C PHE A 225 -11.87 1.09 1.50
N VAL A 226 -12.09 2.18 2.25
CA VAL A 226 -13.44 2.62 2.63
C VAL A 226 -14.30 2.84 1.38
N LYS A 227 -13.79 3.56 0.38
CA LYS A 227 -14.52 3.77 -0.88
C LYS A 227 -14.82 2.44 -1.60
N LEU A 228 -13.87 1.53 -1.70
CA LEU A 228 -14.06 0.21 -2.33
C LEU A 228 -15.18 -0.59 -1.66
N ILE A 229 -15.18 -0.62 -0.32
CA ILE A 229 -16.16 -1.35 0.50
C ILE A 229 -17.55 -0.73 0.34
N TYR A 230 -17.70 0.57 0.61
CA TYR A 230 -19.02 1.23 0.67
C TYR A 230 -19.61 1.57 -0.71
N SER A 231 -18.81 1.52 -1.79
CA SER A 231 -19.32 1.67 -3.17
C SER A 231 -19.63 0.34 -3.86
N ASN A 232 -19.61 -0.78 -3.12
CA ASN A 232 -19.91 -2.12 -3.61
C ASN A 232 -19.04 -2.55 -4.80
N GLN A 233 -17.79 -2.07 -4.86
CA GLN A 233 -16.83 -2.47 -5.88
C GLN A 233 -16.16 -3.81 -5.56
N LEU A 234 -16.33 -4.30 -4.34
CA LEU A 234 -15.93 -5.64 -3.91
C LEU A 234 -17.18 -6.51 -3.79
N ASN A 235 -17.16 -7.67 -4.43
CA ASN A 235 -18.22 -8.67 -4.25
C ASN A 235 -18.07 -9.38 -2.88
N PRO A 236 -19.09 -10.13 -2.41
CA PRO A 236 -19.06 -10.78 -1.10
C PRO A 236 -17.85 -11.70 -0.85
N ASN A 237 -17.37 -12.42 -1.88
CA ASN A 237 -16.20 -13.28 -1.74
C ASN A 237 -14.91 -12.45 -1.61
N GLU A 238 -14.82 -11.33 -2.32
CA GLU A 238 -13.68 -10.41 -2.21
C GLU A 238 -13.63 -9.73 -0.84
N ILE A 239 -14.79 -9.34 -0.28
CA ILE A 239 -14.87 -8.78 1.09
C ILE A 239 -14.42 -9.82 2.12
N GLN A 240 -14.90 -11.06 2.02
CA GLN A 240 -14.51 -12.15 2.92
C GLN A 240 -13.01 -12.45 2.81
N SER A 241 -12.48 -12.55 1.59
CA SER A 241 -11.05 -12.79 1.35
C SER A 241 -10.16 -11.65 1.86
N LEU A 242 -10.59 -10.40 1.69
CA LEU A 242 -9.90 -9.24 2.25
C LEU A 242 -9.87 -9.32 3.78
N LEU A 243 -11.01 -9.60 4.41
CA LEU A 243 -11.12 -9.72 5.87
C LEU A 243 -10.22 -10.84 6.43
N GLU A 244 -10.26 -12.02 5.83
CA GLU A 244 -9.37 -13.14 6.17
C GLU A 244 -7.88 -12.76 6.01
N THR A 245 -7.55 -12.00 4.96
CA THR A 245 -6.18 -11.52 4.74
C THR A 245 -5.74 -10.57 5.84
N VAL A 246 -6.50 -9.51 6.13
CA VAL A 246 -6.09 -8.49 7.11
C VAL A 246 -6.13 -8.98 8.55
N THR A 247 -6.93 -10.01 8.86
CA THR A 247 -6.94 -10.70 10.17
C THR A 247 -5.78 -11.68 10.37
N GLY A 248 -4.99 -11.96 9.32
CA GLY A 248 -3.91 -12.94 9.36
C GLY A 248 -2.61 -12.48 10.03
N GLU A 249 -1.71 -13.44 10.29
CA GLU A 249 -0.43 -13.23 11.00
C GLU A 249 0.51 -12.22 10.32
N SER A 250 0.43 -12.09 8.99
CA SER A 250 1.27 -11.15 8.23
C SER A 250 0.81 -9.69 8.34
N TYR A 251 -0.42 -9.46 8.83
CA TYR A 251 -1.07 -8.15 8.86
C TYR A 251 -1.40 -7.76 10.31
N LEU A 252 -2.55 -8.20 10.85
CA LEU A 252 -2.99 -7.85 12.20
C LEU A 252 -1.95 -8.17 13.29
N PHE A 253 -1.22 -9.28 13.13
CA PHE A 253 -0.19 -9.72 14.09
C PHE A 253 1.25 -9.46 13.62
N HIS A 254 1.44 -8.60 12.62
CA HIS A 254 2.76 -8.29 12.07
C HIS A 254 3.71 -7.79 13.16
N ARG A 255 4.63 -8.67 13.60
CA ARG A 255 5.58 -8.42 14.70
C ARG A 255 4.89 -7.92 15.98
N ILE A 256 3.74 -8.49 16.32
CA ILE A 256 2.97 -8.07 17.49
C ILE A 256 3.80 -8.17 18.78
N GLY A 257 3.61 -7.19 19.65
CA GLY A 257 4.38 -7.01 20.88
C GLY A 257 5.64 -6.14 20.73
N GLU A 258 6.08 -5.82 19.51
CA GLU A 258 7.05 -4.73 19.29
C GLU A 258 6.40 -3.38 19.60
N SER A 259 7.19 -2.50 20.23
CA SER A 259 6.83 -1.10 20.49
C SER A 259 7.97 -0.20 20.04
N GLY A 260 7.65 1.00 19.55
CA GLY A 260 8.65 1.99 19.11
C GLY A 260 9.09 1.84 17.65
N THR A 261 8.71 0.78 16.96
CA THR A 261 9.06 0.52 15.55
C THR A 261 7.92 0.90 14.59
N ASP A 262 8.16 0.84 13.29
CA ASP A 262 7.13 1.15 12.27
C ASP A 262 6.17 -0.04 12.03
N SER A 263 6.40 -1.20 12.66
CA SER A 263 5.54 -2.38 12.52
C SER A 263 4.12 -2.13 13.02
N VAL A 264 3.94 -1.16 13.94
CA VAL A 264 2.63 -0.73 14.46
C VAL A 264 1.68 -0.27 13.35
N PHE A 265 2.17 0.38 12.29
CA PHE A 265 1.31 0.91 11.23
C PHE A 265 0.62 -0.21 10.48
N THR A 266 1.31 -1.32 10.19
CA THR A 266 0.71 -2.48 9.52
C THR A 266 -0.42 -3.06 10.36
N ARG A 267 -0.19 -3.32 11.66
CA ARG A 267 -1.20 -3.91 12.53
C ARG A 267 -2.40 -2.99 12.71
N SER A 268 -2.12 -1.72 13.03
CA SER A 268 -3.14 -0.71 13.31
C SER A 268 -4.04 -0.40 12.11
N PHE A 269 -3.47 -0.26 10.90
CA PHE A 269 -4.28 -0.02 9.71
C PHE A 269 -4.97 -1.29 9.21
N SER A 270 -4.44 -2.47 9.52
CA SER A 270 -5.15 -3.73 9.28
C SER A 270 -6.41 -3.82 10.13
N VAL A 271 -6.33 -3.54 11.44
CA VAL A 271 -7.52 -3.54 12.32
C VAL A 271 -8.51 -2.43 11.98
N LEU A 272 -8.03 -1.28 11.47
CA LEU A 272 -8.92 -0.23 10.99
C LEU A 272 -9.70 -0.63 9.72
N VAL A 273 -9.07 -1.38 8.81
CA VAL A 273 -9.78 -1.97 7.66
C VAL A 273 -10.77 -3.03 8.11
N ILE A 274 -10.43 -3.85 9.12
CA ILE A 274 -11.38 -4.78 9.76
C ILE A 274 -12.61 -4.01 10.26
N ALA A 275 -12.42 -2.92 11.00
CA ALA A 275 -13.52 -2.09 11.50
C ALA A 275 -14.45 -1.62 10.36
N ALA A 276 -13.88 -1.11 9.27
CA ALA A 276 -14.66 -0.66 8.11
C ALA A 276 -15.46 -1.79 7.44
N ILE A 277 -14.89 -2.98 7.32
CA ILE A 277 -15.58 -4.16 6.75
C ILE A 277 -16.72 -4.60 7.67
N ILE A 278 -16.47 -4.72 8.97
CA ILE A 278 -17.49 -5.17 9.93
C ILE A 278 -18.63 -4.17 10.03
N GLU A 279 -18.34 -2.86 10.10
CA GLU A 279 -19.37 -1.83 10.14
C GLU A 279 -20.24 -1.84 8.88
N TYR A 280 -19.64 -2.07 7.71
CA TYR A 280 -20.38 -2.30 6.47
C TYR A 280 -21.24 -3.58 6.56
N ASP A 281 -20.70 -4.67 7.13
CA ASP A 281 -21.39 -5.96 7.21
C ASP A 281 -22.54 -5.98 8.23
N VAL A 282 -22.49 -5.18 9.29
CA VAL A 282 -23.61 -5.00 10.24
C VAL A 282 -24.93 -4.71 9.51
N GLN A 283 -24.86 -3.92 8.43
CA GLN A 283 -26.03 -3.55 7.62
C GLN A 283 -26.31 -4.57 6.50
N ASN A 284 -25.26 -5.10 5.86
CA ASN A 284 -25.38 -5.85 4.60
C ASN A 284 -25.41 -7.38 4.77
N LYS A 285 -24.84 -7.92 5.85
CA LYS A 285 -24.85 -9.35 6.22
C LYS A 285 -24.37 -10.27 5.10
N ILE A 286 -23.25 -9.91 4.49
CA ILE A 286 -22.60 -10.62 3.38
C ILE A 286 -21.44 -11.50 3.84
N VAL A 287 -20.92 -11.32 5.06
CA VAL A 287 -19.87 -12.16 5.65
C VAL A 287 -20.51 -13.32 6.44
N SER A 288 -19.92 -14.51 6.33
CA SER A 288 -20.45 -15.68 7.02
C SER A 288 -20.29 -15.58 8.54
N PRO A 289 -21.22 -16.13 9.35
CA PRO A 289 -21.10 -16.12 10.81
C PRO A 289 -19.79 -16.70 11.34
N ALA A 290 -19.24 -17.73 10.67
CA ALA A 290 -17.97 -18.34 11.05
C ALA A 290 -16.79 -17.36 10.89
N ILE A 291 -16.78 -16.56 9.83
CA ILE A 291 -15.74 -15.55 9.61
C ILE A 291 -15.89 -14.39 10.60
N ILE A 292 -17.11 -13.96 10.92
CA ILE A 292 -17.34 -12.94 11.96
C ILE A 292 -16.83 -13.41 13.32
N GLN A 293 -17.16 -14.64 13.72
CA GLN A 293 -16.67 -15.21 14.98
C GLN A 293 -15.15 -15.37 15.01
N HIS A 294 -14.54 -15.74 13.88
CA HIS A 294 -13.08 -15.76 13.77
C HIS A 294 -12.49 -14.35 13.91
N THR A 295 -13.07 -13.37 13.22
CA THR A 295 -12.64 -11.97 13.25
C THR A 295 -12.72 -11.40 14.67
N ALA A 296 -13.80 -11.68 15.41
CA ALA A 296 -13.93 -11.27 16.80
C ALA A 296 -12.78 -11.78 17.67
N LYS A 297 -12.45 -13.08 17.55
CA LYS A 297 -11.31 -13.69 18.27
C LYS A 297 -9.98 -13.04 17.90
N GLN A 298 -9.75 -12.73 16.63
CA GLN A 298 -8.51 -12.07 16.21
C GLN A 298 -8.42 -10.63 16.70
N ALA A 299 -9.50 -9.84 16.62
CA ALA A 299 -9.52 -8.47 17.11
C ALA A 299 -9.33 -8.39 18.64
N ILE A 300 -9.96 -9.31 19.39
CA ILE A 300 -9.75 -9.45 20.83
C ILE A 300 -8.29 -9.81 21.13
N ARG A 301 -7.73 -10.81 20.43
CA ARG A 301 -6.33 -11.22 20.60
C ARG A 301 -5.38 -10.06 20.33
N TYR A 302 -5.62 -9.31 19.26
CA TYR A 302 -4.86 -8.11 18.93
C TYR A 302 -4.83 -7.12 20.09
N MET A 303 -6.00 -6.81 20.66
CA MET A 303 -6.10 -5.89 21.80
C MET A 303 -5.42 -6.39 23.07
N MET A 304 -5.31 -7.71 23.24
CA MET A 304 -4.64 -8.35 24.39
C MET A 304 -3.11 -8.49 24.22
N GLU A 305 -2.61 -8.53 22.99
CA GLU A 305 -1.19 -8.76 22.68
C GLU A 305 -0.46 -7.48 22.27
N GLU A 306 -1.17 -6.44 21.83
CA GLU A 306 -0.58 -5.16 21.42
C GLU A 306 0.05 -4.42 22.61
N LYS A 307 1.26 -3.90 22.38
CA LYS A 307 2.06 -3.18 23.38
C LYS A 307 2.45 -1.78 22.93
N ASP A 308 2.27 -1.47 21.65
CA ASP A 308 2.49 -0.14 21.14
C ASP A 308 1.24 0.72 21.34
N THR A 309 1.31 1.64 22.29
CA THR A 309 0.19 2.52 22.67
C THR A 309 0.34 3.93 22.11
N ARG A 310 1.26 4.15 21.17
CA ARG A 310 1.49 5.49 20.60
C ARG A 310 0.29 5.88 19.71
N GLY A 311 -0.30 7.04 19.99
CA GLY A 311 -1.35 7.62 19.15
C GLY A 311 -0.77 8.38 17.95
N PHE A 312 -0.23 9.58 18.14
CA PHE A 312 0.45 10.33 17.06
C PHE A 312 1.99 10.18 17.08
N ILE A 313 2.58 9.89 15.92
CA ILE A 313 4.04 9.85 15.73
C ILE A 313 4.48 11.04 14.86
N PRO A 314 5.35 11.94 15.35
CA PRO A 314 5.84 13.07 14.58
C PRO A 314 6.40 12.65 13.21
N GLN A 315 6.05 13.42 12.17
CA GLN A 315 6.41 13.19 10.76
C GLN A 315 5.79 11.94 10.09
N LYS A 316 5.31 10.95 10.86
CA LYS A 316 4.71 9.72 10.32
C LYS A 316 3.19 9.68 10.43
N GLY A 317 2.59 10.49 11.30
CA GLY A 317 1.14 10.56 11.50
C GLY A 317 0.62 9.58 12.54
N TRP A 318 -0.64 9.18 12.41
CA TRP A 318 -1.35 8.36 13.39
C TRP A 318 -0.88 6.90 13.36
N ALA A 319 -0.43 6.41 14.51
CA ALA A 319 -0.26 4.98 14.78
C ALA A 319 -1.54 4.41 15.38
N HIS A 320 -2.13 5.00 16.43
CA HIS A 320 -3.49 4.72 16.91
C HIS A 320 -3.85 3.23 17.08
N ALA A 321 -2.90 2.40 17.51
CA ALA A 321 -3.12 0.96 17.60
C ALA A 321 -4.32 0.58 18.49
N ILE A 322 -4.39 1.15 19.70
CA ILE A 322 -5.49 0.92 20.64
C ILE A 322 -6.80 1.57 20.14
N ALA A 323 -6.72 2.77 19.56
CA ALA A 323 -7.87 3.49 18.99
C ALA A 323 -8.52 2.72 17.83
N HIS A 324 -7.75 2.27 16.84
CA HIS A 324 -8.28 1.49 15.72
C HIS A 324 -8.74 0.09 16.14
N GLY A 325 -8.07 -0.51 17.13
CA GLY A 325 -8.55 -1.74 17.76
C GLY A 325 -9.90 -1.55 18.44
N ALA A 326 -10.10 -0.43 19.13
CA ALA A 326 -11.39 -0.06 19.71
C ALA A 326 -12.49 0.13 18.64
N ASP A 327 -12.18 0.75 17.50
CA ASP A 327 -13.13 0.88 16.37
C ASP A 327 -13.60 -0.50 15.86
N ALA A 328 -12.69 -1.48 15.78
CA ALA A 328 -13.05 -2.83 15.35
C ALA A 328 -13.91 -3.55 16.38
N LEU A 329 -13.58 -3.43 17.68
CA LEU A 329 -14.41 -4.00 18.75
C LEU A 329 -15.78 -3.31 18.85
N ASP A 330 -15.87 -2.02 18.57
CA ASP A 330 -17.14 -1.28 18.48
C ASP A 330 -18.00 -1.81 17.33
N ALA A 331 -17.45 -1.92 16.12
CA ALA A 331 -18.16 -2.49 14.97
C ALA A 331 -18.64 -3.92 15.25
N LEU A 332 -17.80 -4.74 15.90
CA LEU A 332 -18.16 -6.09 16.33
C LEU A 332 -19.27 -6.08 17.39
N ALA A 333 -19.24 -5.19 18.37
CA ALA A 333 -20.26 -5.08 19.42
C ALA A 333 -21.68 -4.83 18.85
N LYS A 334 -21.78 -4.18 17.69
CA LYS A 334 -23.05 -3.96 16.97
C LYS A 334 -23.51 -5.18 16.17
N HIS A 335 -22.62 -6.15 15.92
CA HIS A 335 -22.86 -7.21 14.96
C HIS A 335 -23.71 -8.35 15.57
N PRO A 336 -24.78 -8.81 14.90
CA PRO A 336 -25.71 -9.81 15.46
C PRO A 336 -25.15 -11.24 15.58
N PHE A 337 -23.97 -11.50 15.03
CA PHE A 337 -23.32 -12.83 15.05
C PHE A 337 -22.24 -12.99 16.13
N ILE A 338 -21.96 -11.95 16.93
CA ILE A 338 -21.10 -12.11 18.11
C ILE A 338 -21.81 -12.95 19.15
N GLN A 339 -21.05 -13.75 19.89
CA GLN A 339 -21.56 -14.60 20.96
C GLN A 339 -21.35 -13.95 22.33
N LYS A 340 -22.08 -14.44 23.34
CA LYS A 340 -21.92 -13.99 24.73
C LYS A 340 -20.47 -14.14 25.23
N GLU A 341 -19.78 -15.20 24.82
CA GLU A 341 -18.36 -15.40 25.14
C GLU A 341 -17.49 -14.30 24.52
N ASP A 342 -17.74 -13.91 23.27
CA ASP A 342 -17.02 -12.83 22.62
C ASP A 342 -17.24 -11.49 23.36
N ILE A 343 -18.46 -11.21 23.82
CA ILE A 343 -18.77 -10.01 24.61
C ILE A 343 -17.96 -9.96 25.91
N ASN A 344 -17.91 -11.08 26.64
CA ASN A 344 -17.10 -11.16 27.87
C ASN A 344 -15.60 -10.93 27.59
N GLN A 345 -15.10 -11.43 26.45
CA GLN A 345 -13.73 -11.23 26.04
C GLN A 345 -13.45 -9.80 25.55
N ILE A 346 -14.41 -9.14 24.92
CA ILE A 346 -14.35 -7.70 24.58
C ILE A 346 -14.23 -6.87 25.87
N LEU A 347 -15.07 -7.14 26.87
CA LEU A 347 -14.99 -6.47 28.18
C LEU A 347 -13.63 -6.72 28.86
N CYS A 348 -13.08 -7.94 28.75
CA CYS A 348 -11.73 -8.23 29.21
C CYS A 348 -10.66 -7.44 28.45
N ALA A 349 -10.77 -7.30 27.13
CA ALA A 349 -9.85 -6.54 26.31
C ALA A 349 -9.86 -5.04 26.66
N ILE A 350 -11.05 -4.44 26.84
CA ILE A 350 -11.19 -3.05 27.31
C ILE A 350 -10.48 -2.86 28.65
N LYS A 351 -10.75 -3.76 29.61
CA LYS A 351 -10.09 -3.73 30.92
C LYS A 351 -8.58 -3.84 30.79
N HIS A 352 -8.08 -4.73 29.93
CA HIS A 352 -6.64 -4.88 29.69
C HIS A 352 -6.02 -3.56 29.17
N SER A 353 -6.62 -2.94 28.16
CA SER A 353 -6.13 -1.67 27.59
C SER A 353 -6.13 -0.52 28.59
N LEU A 354 -7.14 -0.44 29.47
CA LEU A 354 -7.20 0.57 30.54
C LEU A 354 -6.11 0.40 31.61
N PHE A 355 -5.54 -0.81 31.73
CA PHE A 355 -4.54 -1.16 32.74
C PHE A 355 -3.10 -1.23 32.20
N LEU A 356 -2.85 -0.82 30.95
CA LEU A 356 -1.50 -0.81 30.35
C LEU A 356 -0.53 0.21 30.98
N GLN A 357 -0.94 0.94 32.03
CA GLN A 357 -0.13 1.95 32.74
C GLN A 357 0.43 3.03 31.82
N VAL A 358 -0.34 3.41 30.80
CA VAL A 358 0.00 4.47 29.85
C VAL A 358 -0.97 5.62 29.96
N ASP A 359 -0.45 6.80 29.67
CA ASP A 359 -1.26 7.99 29.44
C ASP A 359 -1.66 8.02 27.98
N TYR A 360 -2.93 7.74 27.72
CA TYR A 360 -3.54 8.00 26.43
C TYR A 360 -3.60 9.51 26.21
N LEU A 361 -3.17 9.95 25.02
CA LEU A 361 -3.04 11.36 24.65
C LEU A 361 -3.96 11.74 23.48
N ASP A 362 -4.47 10.74 22.76
CA ASP A 362 -5.10 10.90 21.46
C ASP A 362 -6.49 10.23 21.43
N GLU A 363 -7.22 10.34 22.56
CA GLU A 363 -8.63 9.93 22.74
C GLU A 363 -8.89 8.41 22.73
N GLU A 364 -7.87 7.58 22.96
CA GLU A 364 -8.02 6.13 22.99
C GLU A 364 -9.04 5.66 24.04
N GLU A 365 -9.08 6.29 25.22
CA GLU A 365 -10.06 5.94 26.25
C GLU A 365 -11.50 6.27 25.85
N GLU A 366 -11.71 7.32 25.04
CA GLU A 366 -13.03 7.69 24.55
C GLU A 366 -13.51 6.68 23.51
N ARG A 367 -12.62 6.23 22.61
CA ARG A 367 -12.96 5.18 21.63
C ARG A 367 -13.28 3.85 22.29
N LEU A 368 -12.56 3.48 23.35
CA LEU A 368 -12.91 2.31 24.16
C LEU A 368 -14.29 2.46 24.82
N ALA A 369 -14.67 3.66 25.25
CA ALA A 369 -15.97 3.93 25.88
C ALA A 369 -17.14 3.71 24.91
N ILE A 370 -16.96 3.99 23.62
CA ILE A 370 -17.98 3.77 22.58
C ILE A 370 -18.43 2.30 22.56
N ILE A 371 -17.49 1.35 22.78
CA ILE A 371 -17.79 -0.08 22.78
C ILE A 371 -18.84 -0.43 23.84
N ILE A 372 -18.77 0.17 25.04
CA ILE A 372 -19.76 -0.06 26.11
C ILE A 372 -21.13 0.45 25.69
N ALA A 373 -21.20 1.63 25.09
CA ALA A 373 -22.46 2.17 24.59
C ALA A 373 -23.06 1.28 23.50
N SER A 374 -22.24 0.81 22.55
CA SER A 374 -22.70 -0.11 21.49
C SER A 374 -23.13 -1.47 22.03
N LEU A 375 -22.43 -2.03 23.02
CA LEU A 375 -22.87 -3.25 23.68
C LEU A 375 -24.25 -3.07 24.34
N LEU A 376 -24.48 -2.00 25.07
CA LEU A 376 -25.76 -1.74 25.73
C LEU A 376 -26.90 -1.41 24.76
N GLU A 377 -26.59 -0.81 23.61
CA GLU A 377 -27.57 -0.44 22.60
C GLU A 377 -27.99 -1.63 21.72
N TYR A 378 -27.03 -2.48 21.34
CA TYR A 378 -27.26 -3.55 20.37
C TYR A 378 -27.33 -4.95 20.99
N GLN A 379 -26.84 -5.12 22.22
CA GLN A 379 -26.82 -6.39 22.93
C GLN A 379 -27.56 -6.30 24.26
N ASN A 380 -28.23 -7.39 24.65
CA ASN A 380 -28.93 -7.45 25.93
C ASN A 380 -27.96 -7.88 27.05
N VAL A 381 -27.12 -6.94 27.49
CA VAL A 381 -25.96 -7.21 28.37
C VAL A 381 -25.78 -6.24 29.54
N GLU A 382 -26.85 -5.57 29.98
CA GLU A 382 -26.77 -4.56 31.05
C GLU A 382 -26.22 -5.15 32.37
N GLU A 383 -26.67 -6.35 32.76
CA GLU A 383 -26.21 -7.02 33.99
C GLU A 383 -24.72 -7.36 33.94
N GLU A 384 -24.25 -7.88 32.80
CA GLU A 384 -22.83 -8.20 32.57
C GLU A 384 -21.95 -6.94 32.66
N VAL A 385 -22.40 -5.83 32.08
CA VAL A 385 -21.68 -4.56 32.14
C VAL A 385 -21.66 -4.00 33.56
N GLN A 386 -22.76 -4.07 34.32
CA GLN A 386 -22.78 -3.64 35.73
C GLN A 386 -21.78 -4.44 36.59
N LEU A 387 -21.77 -5.77 36.44
CA LEU A 387 -20.82 -6.64 37.11
C LEU A 387 -19.38 -6.27 36.74
N TRP A 388 -19.12 -6.04 35.45
CA TRP A 388 -17.80 -5.64 34.96
C TRP A 388 -17.35 -4.28 35.48
N ILE A 389 -18.23 -3.26 35.53
CA ILE A 389 -17.91 -1.93 36.10
C ILE A 389 -17.55 -2.04 37.57
N LYS A 390 -18.26 -2.88 38.32
CA LYS A 390 -17.94 -3.15 39.73
C LYS A 390 -16.56 -3.78 39.87
N GLU A 391 -16.27 -4.84 39.11
CA GLU A 391 -14.96 -5.51 39.13
C GLU A 391 -13.82 -4.55 38.73
N LEU A 392 -14.01 -3.77 37.67
CA LEU A 392 -13.06 -2.77 37.19
C LEU A 392 -12.72 -1.77 38.31
N THR A 393 -13.75 -1.25 38.98
CA THR A 393 -13.60 -0.28 40.07
C THR A 393 -12.85 -0.88 41.26
N GLU A 394 -13.23 -2.10 41.69
CA GLU A 394 -12.56 -2.80 42.79
C GLU A 394 -11.07 -3.06 42.48
N MET A 395 -10.73 -3.38 41.23
CA MET A 395 -9.35 -3.56 40.79
C MET A 395 -8.55 -2.26 40.85
N VAL A 396 -9.12 -1.14 40.40
CA VAL A 396 -8.46 0.17 40.49
C VAL A 396 -8.20 0.55 41.95
N GLU A 397 -9.21 0.40 42.82
CA GLU A 397 -9.11 0.73 44.24
C GLU A 397 -8.08 -0.15 44.96
N ARG A 398 -8.04 -1.45 44.65
CA ARG A 398 -7.02 -2.35 45.15
C ARG A 398 -5.64 -1.94 44.69
N SER A 399 -5.46 -1.61 43.41
CA SER A 399 -4.18 -1.18 42.86
C SER A 399 -3.66 0.10 43.53
N LEU A 400 -4.54 1.07 43.79
CA LEU A 400 -4.21 2.30 44.53
C LEU A 400 -3.82 2.03 45.99
N TYR A 401 -4.49 1.08 46.63
CA TYR A 401 -4.19 0.71 48.02
C TYR A 401 -2.86 -0.04 48.12
N GLU A 402 -2.63 -1.06 47.28
CA GLU A 402 -1.44 -1.90 47.28
C GLU A 402 -0.19 -1.15 46.81
N ASN A 403 -0.33 -0.25 45.83
CA ASN A 403 0.77 0.52 45.25
C ASN A 403 0.73 1.98 45.70
N LYS A 404 0.35 2.24 46.95
CA LYS A 404 0.18 3.59 47.47
C LYS A 404 1.47 4.41 47.28
N GLY A 405 1.37 5.50 46.52
CA GLY A 405 2.51 6.37 46.17
C GLY A 405 3.21 6.04 44.85
N SER A 406 2.83 4.97 44.15
CA SER A 406 3.24 4.72 42.76
C SER A 406 2.50 5.63 41.81
N ILE A 407 3.22 6.27 40.89
CA ILE A 407 2.62 7.12 39.86
C ILE A 407 1.75 6.29 38.90
N ASP A 408 2.11 5.04 38.65
CA ASP A 408 1.41 4.15 37.71
C ASP A 408 -0.01 3.83 38.16
N ALA A 409 -0.22 3.64 39.46
CA ALA A 409 -1.56 3.40 40.01
C ALA A 409 -2.47 4.63 39.85
N TYR A 410 -1.91 5.85 39.95
CA TYR A 410 -2.64 7.09 39.67
C TYR A 410 -2.92 7.28 38.18
N HIS A 411 -1.99 6.89 37.29
CA HIS A 411 -2.21 6.91 35.85
C HIS A 411 -3.37 5.98 35.45
N VAL A 412 -3.39 4.75 35.95
CA VAL A 412 -4.51 3.81 35.72
C VAL A 412 -5.83 4.38 36.24
N GLN A 413 -5.86 4.90 37.47
CA GLN A 413 -7.09 5.51 38.00
C GLN A 413 -7.55 6.69 37.13
N ARG A 414 -6.62 7.51 36.64
CA ARG A 414 -6.95 8.66 35.78
C ARG A 414 -7.55 8.20 34.46
N THR A 415 -6.92 7.23 33.79
CA THR A 415 -7.40 6.66 32.53
C THR A 415 -8.77 6.03 32.69
N VAL A 416 -8.97 5.19 33.71
CA VAL A 416 -10.29 4.58 33.99
C VAL A 416 -11.33 5.64 34.32
N LYS A 417 -10.97 6.67 35.09
CA LYS A 417 -11.89 7.78 35.41
C LYS A 417 -12.30 8.56 34.16
N ASN A 418 -11.39 8.82 33.22
CA ASN A 418 -11.73 9.48 31.96
C ASN A 418 -12.65 8.59 31.11
N PHE A 419 -12.30 7.31 30.95
CA PHE A 419 -13.15 6.31 30.29
C PHE A 419 -14.57 6.31 30.88
N LEU A 420 -14.72 6.21 32.21
CA LEU A 420 -16.01 6.19 32.89
C LEU A 420 -16.82 7.48 32.67
N LYS A 421 -16.15 8.65 32.61
CA LYS A 421 -16.83 9.91 32.27
C LYS A 421 -17.36 9.88 30.84
N SER A 422 -16.58 9.38 29.89
CA SER A 422 -17.00 9.26 28.49
C SER A 422 -18.19 8.31 28.38
N VAL A 423 -18.14 7.14 29.03
CA VAL A 423 -19.30 6.21 29.09
C VAL A 423 -20.51 6.91 29.68
N TYR A 424 -20.38 7.57 30.84
CA TYR A 424 -21.49 8.28 31.49
C TYR A 424 -22.19 9.29 30.56
N VAL A 425 -21.39 10.11 29.86
CA VAL A 425 -21.92 11.11 28.91
C VAL A 425 -22.60 10.43 27.72
N MET A 426 -21.99 9.39 27.15
CA MET A 426 -22.54 8.66 26.01
C MET A 426 -23.88 8.00 26.36
N LEU A 427 -23.95 7.27 27.48
CA LEU A 427 -25.17 6.60 27.93
C LEU A 427 -26.29 7.60 28.20
N ASN A 428 -25.99 8.72 28.86
CA ASN A 428 -26.97 9.76 29.09
C ASN A 428 -27.46 10.42 27.79
N SER A 429 -26.57 10.64 26.82
CA SER A 429 -26.95 11.22 25.53
C SER A 429 -27.85 10.33 24.68
N LYS A 430 -27.72 9.01 24.84
CA LYS A 430 -28.48 7.99 24.11
C LYS A 430 -29.70 7.46 24.86
N GLU A 431 -29.87 7.82 26.13
CA GLU A 431 -30.94 7.33 27.01
C GLU A 431 -30.96 5.79 27.15
N ILE A 432 -29.77 5.18 27.29
CA ILE A 432 -29.59 3.72 27.43
C ILE A 432 -28.81 3.36 28.72
N GLY A 433 -28.98 2.13 29.21
CA GLY A 433 -28.17 1.59 30.32
C GLY A 433 -28.27 2.37 31.63
N GLU A 434 -29.49 2.75 32.04
CA GLU A 434 -29.73 3.59 33.23
C GLU A 434 -29.06 3.04 34.50
N ASN A 435 -29.08 1.72 34.71
CA ASN A 435 -28.50 1.12 35.91
C ASN A 435 -26.98 1.20 35.88
N VAL A 436 -26.37 0.92 34.72
CA VAL A 436 -24.93 1.10 34.50
C VAL A 436 -24.54 2.55 34.74
N ASN A 437 -25.29 3.50 34.20
CA ASN A 437 -25.01 4.93 34.32
C ASN A 437 -25.06 5.40 35.80
N ASN A 438 -26.05 4.92 36.55
CA ASN A 438 -26.19 5.17 37.99
C ASN A 438 -25.01 4.61 38.79
N ASP A 439 -24.52 3.41 38.45
CA ASP A 439 -23.36 2.82 39.12
C ASP A 439 -22.07 3.58 38.81
N ILE A 440 -21.88 3.99 37.55
CA ILE A 440 -20.75 4.84 37.15
C ILE A 440 -20.78 6.16 37.90
N PHE A 441 -21.94 6.80 38.03
CA PHE A 441 -22.07 8.06 38.77
C PHE A 441 -21.58 7.94 40.22
N LYS A 442 -22.00 6.88 40.93
CA LYS A 442 -21.54 6.63 42.31
C LYS A 442 -20.02 6.47 42.40
N VAL A 443 -19.41 5.76 41.43
CA VAL A 443 -17.95 5.59 41.38
C VAL A 443 -17.25 6.91 41.14
N LEU A 444 -17.71 7.70 40.17
CA LEU A 444 -17.14 9.00 39.84
C LEU A 444 -17.28 9.99 41.00
N GLU A 445 -18.44 10.03 41.66
CA GLU A 445 -18.68 10.83 42.86
C GLU A 445 -17.69 10.46 43.97
N LYS A 446 -17.54 9.15 44.25
CA LYS A 446 -16.57 8.63 45.23
C LYS A 446 -15.15 9.12 44.92
N TRP A 447 -14.69 8.95 43.68
CA TRP A 447 -13.31 9.27 43.29
C TRP A 447 -13.04 10.77 43.11
N MET A 448 -14.07 11.60 42.94
CA MET A 448 -13.91 13.06 42.79
C MET A 448 -13.92 13.79 44.14
N TYR A 449 -14.72 13.33 45.10
CA TYR A 449 -15.00 14.09 46.32
C TYR A 449 -14.41 13.49 47.60
N LEU A 450 -14.06 12.20 47.62
CA LEU A 450 -13.36 11.61 48.77
C LEU A 450 -11.85 11.72 48.52
N ARG A 451 -11.24 12.78 49.07
CA ARG A 451 -9.78 12.99 49.08
C ARG A 451 -9.11 12.22 50.20
#